data_AF-Q2J4P6-F1
#
_entry.id   AF-Q2J4P6-F1
#
_cell.length_a   1.000
_cell.length_b   1.000
_cell.length_c   1.000
_cell.angle_alpha   90.00
_cell.angle_beta   90.00
_cell.angle_gamma   90.00
#
_symmetry.space_group_name_H-M   'P 1'
#
loop_
_entity.id
_entity.type
_entity.pdbx_description
1 polymer ?
#
loop_
_entity_poly.entity_id
_entity_poly.type
_entity_poly.pdbx_seq_one_letter_code
_entity_poly.pdbx_strand_id
1 'polypeptide(L)'
;MTDGPLIVQSDKTLLLEVEHPSAVEARSAIAPFAELERSPEHVHTYRVTPLALWNARAAGHDAEQVVDALVRFSRYAVPHALLVDIADTMDRYGRLRLENDPAHGLVLRALDRVVLVEVARAKKVVPMLGSRIDDDTIAVHPSERGRLKQVLLKLGWPAEDLAGYVDGEAHRIDLRQDGWELRDYQKGAVAGFWEGGSGVVVLPAGAGKTIVGAAAMAQAGATTLILVTNTVAGRQWRHELLRRTSLTEEEIGEYSGERKEIRPVTIATYQVMTARRKGEYLHLELFGARDWGLIVYDEVHLLPAPVFRMTADIQSRRRLGLTATLVREDGREGDVFSLIGPKRYDAPWREIEAQGWIAPAQCTEVRVTLTEDERMAYAVAEPEERYRMCATARSKRAVVERLVRQHSDDRVLVIGAYLDQLDELGELLDAPVIQGSTRNRERERLFEAFRTGEITTLVVSKVANVSIDLPEAGVAVQVSGTFGSRQEEAQRLGRVLRPKADGRTAHFYTVVARDTLDQEYAAHRQRFLAEQGYAYTIVDADDVC
;
A
#
# COMPACT_ATOMS: atom_id res chain seq x y z
N MET A 1 6.76 38.22 9.18
CA MET A 1 5.96 36.99 9.12
C MET A 1 6.16 36.43 7.74
N THR A 2 6.71 35.23 7.63
CA THR A 2 6.85 34.50 6.37
C THR A 2 5.45 34.14 5.89
N ASP A 3 5.09 34.50 4.66
CA ASP A 3 3.82 34.06 4.04
C ASP A 3 4.04 32.67 3.43
N GLY A 4 4.33 31.72 4.31
CA GLY A 4 4.59 30.34 3.93
C GLY A 4 3.31 29.50 3.89
N PRO A 5 3.26 28.41 3.11
CA PRO A 5 2.09 27.54 3.00
C PRO A 5 1.88 26.62 4.21
N LEU A 6 2.83 26.56 5.15
CA LEU A 6 2.88 25.54 6.21
C LEU A 6 2.52 26.10 7.59
N ILE A 7 1.64 25.43 8.33
CA ILE A 7 1.43 25.70 9.75
C ILE A 7 2.06 24.55 10.53
N VAL A 8 3.11 24.86 11.29
CA VAL A 8 3.83 23.88 12.10
C VAL A 8 3.31 23.92 13.53
N GLN A 9 2.69 22.84 13.97
CA GLN A 9 2.11 22.73 15.31
C GLN A 9 3.11 22.08 16.29
N SER A 10 3.01 22.44 17.57
CA SER A 10 3.90 21.91 18.63
C SER A 10 3.78 20.41 18.85
N ASP A 11 2.69 19.78 18.39
CA ASP A 11 2.44 18.34 18.49
C ASP A 11 2.98 17.55 17.28
N LYS A 12 3.87 18.16 16.48
CA LYS A 12 4.48 17.59 15.27
C LYS A 12 3.53 17.44 14.08
N THR A 13 2.36 18.07 14.13
CA THR A 13 1.45 18.16 12.99
C THR A 13 1.87 19.31 12.08
N LEU A 14 1.88 19.08 10.76
CA LEU A 14 2.11 20.09 9.74
C LEU A 14 0.85 20.22 8.88
N LEU A 15 0.30 21.43 8.77
CA LEU A 15 -0.84 21.72 7.90
C LEU A 15 -0.34 22.50 6.68
N LEU A 16 -0.48 21.92 5.49
CA LEU A 16 -0.03 22.50 4.23
C LEU A 16 -1.24 23.00 3.43
N GLU A 17 -1.32 24.30 3.20
CA GLU A 17 -2.32 24.92 2.33
C GLU A 17 -1.99 24.63 0.86
N VAL A 18 -2.91 23.94 0.16
CA VAL A 18 -2.66 23.37 -1.17
C VAL A 18 -2.67 24.43 -2.27
N GLU A 19 -3.50 25.46 -2.13
CA GLU A 19 -3.69 26.51 -3.13
C GLU A 19 -2.59 27.59 -3.08
N HIS A 20 -1.73 27.55 -2.08
CA HIS A 20 -0.65 28.52 -1.93
C HIS A 20 0.41 28.34 -3.06
N PRO A 21 0.95 29.42 -3.64
CA PRO A 21 1.91 29.32 -4.76
C PRO A 21 3.14 28.44 -4.48
N SER A 22 3.63 28.46 -3.24
CA SER A 22 4.78 27.63 -2.79
C SER A 22 4.39 26.26 -2.24
N ALA A 23 3.14 25.81 -2.37
CA ALA A 23 2.67 24.55 -1.77
C ALA A 23 3.41 23.32 -2.31
N VAL A 24 3.72 23.30 -3.61
CA VAL A 24 4.46 22.21 -4.26
C VAL A 24 5.89 22.14 -3.72
N GLU A 25 6.58 23.27 -3.63
CA GLU A 25 7.95 23.34 -3.10
C GLU A 25 7.99 22.92 -1.62
N ALA A 26 7.05 23.42 -0.81
CA ALA A 26 6.94 23.05 0.60
C ALA A 26 6.64 21.56 0.78
N ARG A 27 5.77 20.98 -0.05
CA ARG A 27 5.48 19.54 -0.05
C ARG A 27 6.74 18.72 -0.32
N SER A 28 7.48 19.07 -1.37
CA SER A 28 8.73 18.39 -1.71
C SER A 28 9.76 18.52 -0.59
N ALA A 29 9.82 19.67 0.09
CA ALA A 29 10.75 19.90 1.19
C ALA A 29 10.43 19.05 2.44
N ILE A 30 9.14 18.85 2.78
CA ILE A 30 8.75 18.06 3.97
C ILE A 30 8.61 16.55 3.70
N ALA A 31 8.44 16.14 2.45
CA ALA A 31 8.22 14.74 2.06
C ALA A 31 9.26 13.73 2.61
N PRO A 32 10.55 14.06 2.75
CA PRO A 32 11.54 13.13 3.29
C PRO A 32 11.33 12.77 4.77
N PHE A 33 10.76 13.68 5.56
CA PHE A 33 10.74 13.59 7.02
C PHE A 33 9.35 13.71 7.66
N ALA A 34 8.31 13.92 6.84
CA ALA A 34 6.93 13.98 7.28
C ALA A 34 6.07 12.95 6.53
N GLU A 35 5.15 12.30 7.24
CA GLU A 35 4.21 11.33 6.70
C GLU A 35 2.87 12.00 6.43
N LEU A 36 2.28 11.77 5.25
CA LEU A 36 0.96 12.28 4.93
C LEU A 36 -0.09 11.54 5.78
N GLU A 37 -0.79 12.27 6.65
CA GLU A 37 -1.89 11.74 7.46
C GLU A 37 -3.21 11.87 6.72
N ARG A 38 -3.48 13.04 6.11
CA ARG A 38 -4.73 13.36 5.39
C ARG A 38 -4.47 14.33 4.24
N SER A 39 -5.15 14.17 3.11
CA SER A 39 -5.08 15.09 1.96
C SER A 39 -6.47 15.54 1.47
N PRO A 40 -7.25 16.25 2.29
CA PRO A 40 -8.50 16.86 1.85
C PRO A 40 -8.23 18.05 0.90
N GLU A 41 -9.29 18.61 0.34
CA GLU A 41 -9.25 19.49 -0.83
C GLU A 41 -8.29 20.68 -0.72
N HIS A 42 -8.30 21.39 0.42
CA HIS A 42 -7.59 22.65 0.59
C HIS A 42 -6.37 22.58 1.54
N VAL A 43 -6.36 21.66 2.49
CA VAL A 43 -5.31 21.60 3.53
C VAL A 43 -4.87 20.18 3.77
N HIS A 44 -3.64 19.84 3.36
CA HIS A 44 -3.06 18.54 3.66
C HIS A 44 -2.48 18.52 5.08
N THR A 45 -2.68 17.43 5.80
CA THR A 45 -2.13 17.20 7.14
C THR A 45 -1.02 16.17 7.06
N TYR A 46 0.16 16.54 7.56
CA TYR A 46 1.31 15.67 7.71
C TYR A 46 1.68 15.51 9.19
N ARG A 47 2.37 14.42 9.52
CA ARG A 47 2.90 14.14 10.84
C ARG A 47 4.41 13.93 10.76
N VAL A 48 5.16 14.64 11.60
CA VAL A 48 6.58 14.33 11.82
C VAL A 48 6.69 13.25 12.90
N THR A 49 7.22 12.09 12.53
CA THR A 49 7.43 10.96 13.44
C THR A 49 8.93 10.75 13.68
N PRO A 50 9.36 10.18 14.82
CA PRO A 50 10.77 9.83 15.02
C PRO A 50 11.32 8.92 13.92
N LEU A 51 10.48 7.99 13.46
CA LEU A 51 10.83 7.08 12.37
C LEU A 51 11.06 7.83 11.06
N ALA A 52 10.19 8.77 10.69
CA ALA A 52 10.36 9.58 9.49
C ALA A 52 11.63 10.43 9.55
N LEU A 53 11.94 11.02 10.72
CA LEU A 53 13.18 11.78 10.94
C LEU A 53 14.44 10.91 10.78
N TRP A 54 14.45 9.71 11.37
CA TRP A 54 15.57 8.77 11.22
C TRP A 54 15.69 8.23 9.80
N ASN A 55 14.57 8.03 9.10
CA ASN A 55 14.57 7.64 7.70
C ASN A 55 15.14 8.75 6.81
N ALA A 56 14.75 10.01 7.06
CA ALA A 56 15.33 11.18 6.38
C ALA A 56 16.84 11.23 6.59
N ARG A 57 17.30 10.98 7.83
CA ARG A 57 18.73 10.92 8.15
C ARG A 57 19.45 9.81 7.41
N ALA A 58 18.87 8.62 7.36
CA ALA A 58 19.38 7.48 6.60
C ALA A 58 19.41 7.73 5.08
N ALA A 59 18.59 8.65 4.58
CA ALA A 59 18.55 9.08 3.18
C ALA A 59 19.48 10.27 2.89
N GLY A 60 20.27 10.72 3.88
CA GLY A 60 21.26 11.78 3.70
C GLY A 60 20.78 13.19 4.11
N HIS A 61 19.55 13.34 4.61
CA HIS A 61 19.07 14.62 5.11
C HIS A 61 19.60 14.90 6.53
N ASP A 62 20.15 16.08 6.78
CA ASP A 62 20.56 16.47 8.13
C ASP A 62 19.48 17.28 8.87
N ALA A 63 19.69 17.51 10.17
CA ALA A 63 18.75 18.25 10.99
C ALA A 63 18.62 19.72 10.56
N GLU A 64 19.68 20.30 10.01
CA GLU A 64 19.68 21.69 9.55
C GLU A 64 18.74 21.88 8.36
N GLN A 65 18.79 20.97 7.37
CA GLN A 65 17.89 20.94 6.23
C GLN A 65 16.42 20.78 6.64
N VAL A 66 16.15 19.90 7.61
CA VAL A 66 14.78 19.69 8.13
C VAL A 66 14.27 20.94 8.85
N VAL A 67 15.10 21.54 9.70
CA VAL A 67 14.77 22.78 10.41
C VAL A 67 14.57 23.94 9.45
N ASP A 68 15.44 24.10 8.44
CA ASP A 68 15.31 25.11 7.39
C ASP A 68 13.99 24.96 6.64
N ALA A 69 13.65 23.75 6.20
CA ALA A 69 12.38 23.50 5.51
C ALA A 69 11.17 23.92 6.36
N LEU A 70 11.15 23.57 7.65
CA LEU A 70 10.08 23.96 8.56
C LEU A 70 10.00 25.47 8.76
N VAL A 71 11.13 26.14 8.96
CA VAL A 71 11.17 27.60 9.21
C VAL A 71 10.83 28.38 7.94
N ARG A 72 11.44 28.01 6.80
CA ARG A 72 11.31 28.67 5.51
C ARG A 72 9.87 28.67 5.01
N PHE A 73 9.18 27.53 5.12
CA PHE A 73 7.82 27.38 4.60
C PHE A 73 6.73 27.67 5.64
N SER A 74 7.07 27.98 6.90
CA SER A 74 6.01 28.23 7.89
C SER A 74 5.40 29.62 7.80
N ARG A 75 4.06 29.68 7.87
CA ARG A 75 3.27 30.91 8.02
C ARG A 75 3.48 31.59 9.38
N TYR A 76 3.65 30.77 10.42
CA TYR A 76 3.79 31.23 11.80
C TYR A 76 5.17 30.87 12.33
N ALA A 77 5.60 31.53 13.42
CA ALA A 77 6.86 31.18 14.05
C ALA A 77 6.82 29.73 14.54
N VAL A 78 7.78 28.92 14.10
CA VAL A 78 7.90 27.52 14.53
C VAL A 78 8.34 27.49 15.99
N PRO A 79 7.68 26.70 16.88
CA PRO A 79 8.10 26.58 18.26
C PRO A 79 9.55 26.11 18.39
N HIS A 80 10.40 26.88 19.07
CA HIS A 80 11.83 26.54 19.19
C HIS A 80 12.06 25.17 19.85
N ALA A 81 11.26 24.82 20.86
CA ALA A 81 11.34 23.52 21.53
C ALA A 81 11.10 22.35 20.56
N LEU A 82 10.26 22.53 19.54
CA LEU A 82 10.03 21.51 18.51
C LEU A 82 11.26 21.35 17.62
N LEU A 83 11.90 22.45 17.21
CA LEU A 83 13.10 22.40 16.39
C LEU A 83 14.26 21.67 17.11
N VAL A 84 14.42 21.94 18.40
CA VAL A 84 15.41 21.24 19.25
C VAL A 84 15.09 19.75 19.34
N ASP A 85 13.84 19.39 19.62
CA ASP A 85 13.42 17.98 19.71
C ASP A 85 13.62 17.21 18.39
N ILE A 86 13.40 17.86 17.24
CA ILE A 86 13.66 17.29 15.91
C ILE A 86 15.16 17.02 15.73
N ALA A 87 16.01 17.99 16.03
CA ALA A 87 17.46 17.84 15.92
C ALA A 87 17.99 16.74 16.86
N ASP A 88 17.57 16.75 18.13
CA ASP A 88 17.93 15.74 19.13
C ASP A 88 17.47 14.34 18.72
N THR A 89 16.30 14.23 18.09
CA THR A 89 15.79 12.95 17.59
C THR A 89 16.66 12.47 16.43
N MET A 90 16.94 13.30 15.44
CA MET A 90 17.78 12.92 14.28
C MET A 90 19.21 12.53 14.68
N ASP A 91 19.79 13.20 15.68
CA ASP A 91 21.14 12.92 16.18
C ASP A 91 21.28 11.55 16.87
N ARG A 92 20.16 10.86 17.18
CA ARG A 92 20.22 9.47 17.67
C ARG A 92 20.57 8.46 16.59
N TYR A 93 20.31 8.78 15.32
CA TYR A 93 20.61 7.89 14.20
C TYR A 93 22.12 7.86 13.92
N GLY A 94 22.67 6.66 13.78
CA GLY A 94 24.09 6.47 13.45
C GLY A 94 25.05 6.56 14.62
N ARG A 95 24.56 6.81 15.85
CA ARG A 95 25.38 6.63 17.08
C ARG A 95 25.80 5.18 17.27
N LEU A 96 25.03 4.25 16.72
CA LEU A 96 25.37 2.85 16.55
C LEU A 96 25.43 2.54 15.06
N ARG A 97 26.41 1.75 14.65
CA ARG A 97 26.66 1.32 13.28
C ARG A 97 26.79 -0.18 13.20
N LEU A 98 26.08 -0.78 12.26
CA LEU A 98 26.28 -2.17 11.86
C LEU A 98 27.27 -2.19 10.71
N GLU A 99 28.42 -2.83 10.91
CA GLU A 99 29.52 -2.87 9.95
C GLU A 99 29.94 -4.32 9.69
N ASN A 100 30.48 -4.58 8.50
CA ASN A 100 31.12 -5.87 8.22
C ASN A 100 32.63 -5.72 8.46
N ASP A 101 33.09 -6.22 9.59
CA ASP A 101 34.50 -6.21 9.99
C ASP A 101 35.26 -7.34 9.28
N PRO A 102 36.42 -7.07 8.65
CA PRO A 102 37.19 -8.08 7.92
C PRO A 102 37.65 -9.28 8.77
N ALA A 103 37.83 -9.11 10.08
CA ALA A 103 38.31 -10.15 10.99
C ALA A 103 37.17 -10.80 11.80
N HIS A 104 36.13 -10.03 12.12
CA HIS A 104 35.08 -10.44 13.06
C HIS A 104 33.69 -10.61 12.43
N GLY A 105 33.53 -10.32 11.14
CA GLY A 105 32.24 -10.39 10.45
C GLY A 105 31.32 -9.26 10.88
N LEU A 106 30.03 -9.54 11.09
CA LEU A 106 29.07 -8.50 11.47
C LEU A 106 29.34 -7.99 12.89
N VAL A 107 29.53 -6.68 13.03
CA VAL A 107 29.76 -6.01 14.31
C VAL A 107 28.80 -4.83 14.52
N LEU A 108 28.48 -4.55 15.78
CA LEU A 108 27.85 -3.32 16.23
C LEU A 108 28.94 -2.41 16.81
N ARG A 109 29.29 -1.36 16.06
CA ARG A 109 30.24 -0.33 16.47
C ARG A 109 29.49 0.90 16.97
N ALA A 110 29.98 1.53 18.02
CA ALA A 110 29.38 2.74 18.56
C ALA A 110 30.27 3.96 18.35
N LEU A 111 29.64 5.07 17.98
CA LEU A 111 30.24 6.40 18.09
C LEU A 111 29.96 7.02 19.47
N ASP A 112 28.98 6.47 20.19
CA ASP A 112 28.63 6.84 21.56
C ASP A 112 28.66 5.60 22.47
N ARG A 113 29.74 5.50 23.26
CA ARG A 113 29.99 4.38 24.16
C ARG A 113 28.90 4.21 25.22
N VAL A 114 28.28 5.31 25.67
CA VAL A 114 27.24 5.25 26.70
C VAL A 114 26.00 4.55 26.13
N VAL A 115 25.63 4.90 24.91
CA VAL A 115 24.53 4.26 24.19
C VAL A 115 24.81 2.77 23.98
N LEU A 116 26.04 2.39 23.59
CA LEU A 116 26.41 0.98 23.44
C LEU A 116 26.20 0.18 24.73
N VAL A 117 26.66 0.72 25.86
CA VAL A 117 26.52 0.09 27.18
C VAL A 117 25.05 -0.03 27.59
N GLU A 118 24.24 0.98 27.29
CA GLU A 118 22.80 0.97 27.55
C GLU A 118 22.11 -0.13 26.74
N VAL A 119 22.29 -0.15 25.41
CA VAL A 119 21.61 -1.12 24.54
C VAL A 119 22.11 -2.54 24.77
N ALA A 120 23.40 -2.74 25.06
CA ALA A 120 23.97 -4.06 25.32
C ALA A 120 23.45 -4.69 26.62
N ARG A 121 22.90 -3.90 27.55
CA ARG A 121 22.25 -4.40 28.78
C ARG A 121 20.77 -4.71 28.58
N ALA A 122 20.16 -4.26 27.48
CA ALA A 122 18.75 -4.51 27.24
C ALA A 122 18.51 -6.01 27.04
N LYS A 123 17.63 -6.61 27.86
CA LYS A 123 17.33 -8.06 27.83
C LYS A 123 16.97 -8.60 26.44
N LYS A 124 16.41 -7.75 25.58
CA LYS A 124 16.02 -8.09 24.20
C LYS A 124 17.19 -8.08 23.22
N VAL A 125 18.26 -7.35 23.50
CA VAL A 125 19.45 -7.19 22.65
C VAL A 125 20.51 -8.22 23.00
N VAL A 126 20.71 -8.53 24.28
CA VAL A 126 21.73 -9.49 24.76
C VAL A 126 21.81 -10.79 23.94
N PRO A 127 20.71 -11.47 23.57
CA PRO A 127 20.79 -12.73 22.81
C PRO A 127 21.32 -12.59 21.39
N MET A 128 21.41 -11.37 20.86
CA MET A 128 21.83 -11.06 19.49
C MET A 128 23.31 -10.69 19.40
N LEU A 129 23.91 -10.37 20.54
CA LEU A 129 25.29 -9.94 20.66
C LEU A 129 26.20 -11.13 20.96
N GLY A 130 27.36 -11.15 20.32
CA GLY A 130 28.45 -12.08 20.57
C GLY A 130 29.46 -11.53 21.57
N SER A 131 30.72 -11.95 21.41
CA SER A 131 31.83 -11.46 22.23
C SER A 131 32.07 -9.97 22.02
N ARG A 132 32.37 -9.26 23.12
CA ARG A 132 32.88 -7.90 23.05
C ARG A 132 34.29 -7.91 22.47
N ILE A 133 34.50 -7.15 21.40
CA ILE A 133 35.78 -7.07 20.68
C ILE A 133 36.66 -6.02 21.35
N ASP A 134 36.09 -4.83 21.58
CA ASP A 134 36.74 -3.72 22.28
C ASP A 134 35.71 -2.87 23.05
N ASP A 135 36.12 -1.67 23.48
CA ASP A 135 35.29 -0.77 24.26
C ASP A 135 34.08 -0.22 23.49
N ASP A 136 34.17 -0.13 22.17
CA ASP A 136 33.18 0.49 21.29
C ASP A 136 32.57 -0.49 20.27
N THR A 137 33.02 -1.75 20.26
CA THR A 137 32.65 -2.75 19.26
C THR A 137 32.24 -4.08 19.91
N ILE A 138 31.06 -4.59 19.53
CA ILE A 138 30.55 -5.89 19.95
C ILE A 138 30.19 -6.72 18.72
N ALA A 139 30.60 -7.99 18.68
CA ALA A 139 30.20 -8.89 17.60
C ALA A 139 28.67 -9.08 17.58
N VAL A 140 28.09 -9.25 16.40
CA VAL A 140 26.65 -9.49 16.24
C VAL A 140 26.47 -10.77 15.45
N HIS A 141 25.52 -11.61 15.86
CA HIS A 141 25.17 -12.78 15.07
C HIS A 141 24.59 -12.34 13.72
N PRO A 142 25.14 -12.78 12.56
CA PRO A 142 24.68 -12.31 11.25
C PRO A 142 23.18 -12.47 10.98
N SER A 143 22.58 -13.56 11.47
CA SER A 143 21.14 -13.83 11.39
C SER A 143 20.29 -12.82 12.19
N GLU A 144 20.84 -12.26 13.27
CA GLU A 144 20.11 -11.35 14.14
C GLU A 144 20.18 -9.88 13.68
N ARG A 145 20.89 -9.56 12.59
CA ARG A 145 21.05 -8.17 12.05
C ARG A 145 19.72 -7.42 11.99
N GLY A 146 18.70 -8.04 11.39
CA GLY A 146 17.36 -7.45 11.29
C GLY A 146 16.71 -7.22 12.63
N ARG A 147 16.63 -8.27 13.42
CA ARG A 147 15.95 -8.24 14.72
C ARG A 147 16.62 -7.26 15.67
N LEU A 148 17.94 -7.15 15.63
CA LEU A 148 18.71 -6.15 16.35
C LEU A 148 18.30 -4.74 15.92
N LYS A 149 18.25 -4.43 14.62
CA LYS A 149 17.76 -3.13 14.12
C LYS A 149 16.35 -2.81 14.62
N GLN A 150 15.43 -3.77 14.58
CA GLN A 150 14.06 -3.56 15.07
C GLN A 150 14.02 -3.25 16.58
N VAL A 151 14.81 -3.97 17.37
CA VAL A 151 14.87 -3.76 18.82
C VAL A 151 15.53 -2.41 19.13
N LEU A 152 16.63 -2.07 18.46
CA LEU A 152 17.33 -0.80 18.60
C LEU A 152 16.44 0.39 18.23
N LEU A 153 15.67 0.29 17.13
CA LEU A 153 14.65 1.26 16.75
C LEU A 153 13.60 1.45 17.87
N LYS A 154 13.09 0.35 18.43
CA LYS A 154 12.11 0.37 19.54
C LYS A 154 12.69 0.92 20.86
N LEU A 155 14.00 0.84 21.04
CA LEU A 155 14.72 1.46 22.15
C LEU A 155 15.04 2.94 21.90
N GLY A 156 14.79 3.46 20.69
CA GLY A 156 15.07 4.86 20.33
C GLY A 156 16.51 5.13 19.89
N TRP A 157 17.27 4.08 19.58
CA TRP A 157 18.68 4.15 19.16
C TRP A 157 18.87 3.43 17.81
N PRO A 158 18.27 3.92 16.71
CA PRO A 158 18.38 3.24 15.43
C PRO A 158 19.84 3.19 14.94
N ALA A 159 20.28 1.98 14.58
CA ALA A 159 21.60 1.79 14.01
C ALA A 159 21.63 2.15 12.51
N GLU A 160 22.70 2.84 12.11
CA GLU A 160 23.07 3.00 10.71
C GLU A 160 23.65 1.68 10.20
N ASP A 161 23.25 1.26 9.00
CA ASP A 161 23.55 -0.07 8.49
C ASP A 161 24.51 0.00 7.31
N LEU A 162 25.81 -0.13 7.61
CA LEU A 162 26.94 -0.02 6.70
C LEU A 162 27.54 -1.38 6.32
N ALA A 163 27.00 -2.48 6.85
CA ALA A 163 27.46 -3.84 6.59
C ALA A 163 27.27 -4.31 5.13
N GLY A 164 26.75 -3.44 4.26
CA GLY A 164 26.55 -3.69 2.83
C GLY A 164 25.44 -4.70 2.55
N TYR A 165 25.23 -4.96 1.26
CA TYR A 165 24.39 -6.05 0.77
C TYR A 165 25.27 -7.18 0.25
N VAL A 166 24.82 -8.42 0.40
CA VAL A 166 25.39 -9.57 -0.29
C VAL A 166 24.78 -9.57 -1.69
N ASP A 167 25.62 -9.43 -2.70
CA ASP A 167 25.20 -9.60 -4.09
C ASP A 167 24.79 -11.07 -4.26
N GLY A 168 23.52 -11.29 -4.64
CA GLY A 168 23.01 -12.63 -4.88
C GLY A 168 23.51 -13.21 -6.21
N GLU A 169 23.06 -14.41 -6.53
CA GLU A 169 23.32 -15.10 -7.79
C GLU A 169 22.93 -14.21 -8.97
N ALA A 170 23.90 -13.90 -9.84
CA ALA A 170 23.68 -13.06 -11.02
C ALA A 170 22.71 -13.75 -11.99
N HIS A 171 21.76 -12.98 -12.50
CA HIS A 171 20.76 -13.45 -13.46
C HIS A 171 20.32 -12.26 -14.30
N ARG A 172 20.75 -12.22 -15.57
CA ARG A 172 20.53 -11.07 -16.43
C ARG A 172 19.04 -10.94 -16.78
N ILE A 173 18.48 -9.77 -16.47
CA ILE A 173 17.10 -9.40 -16.78
C ILE A 173 17.16 -8.04 -17.49
N ASP A 174 16.70 -7.96 -18.73
CA ASP A 174 16.61 -6.71 -19.49
C ASP A 174 15.14 -6.27 -19.55
N LEU A 175 14.87 -4.97 -19.35
CA LEU A 175 13.52 -4.40 -19.48
C LEU A 175 13.22 -4.11 -20.96
N ARG A 176 12.15 -4.70 -21.50
CA ARG A 176 11.69 -4.50 -22.88
C ARG A 176 10.78 -3.27 -22.96
N GLN A 177 11.30 -2.19 -23.55
CA GLN A 177 10.61 -0.90 -23.72
C GLN A 177 10.15 -0.68 -25.18
N ASP A 178 9.75 -1.75 -25.87
CA ASP A 178 9.29 -1.66 -27.25
C ASP A 178 7.91 -0.99 -27.32
N GLY A 179 7.87 0.25 -27.80
CA GLY A 179 6.63 1.03 -27.94
C GLY A 179 6.09 1.63 -26.64
N TRP A 180 6.87 1.65 -25.55
CA TRP A 180 6.54 2.31 -24.30
C TRP A 180 7.81 2.60 -23.48
N GLU A 181 7.79 3.60 -22.61
CA GLU A 181 8.90 3.87 -21.69
C GLU A 181 8.43 3.98 -20.24
N LEU A 182 9.36 3.78 -19.31
CA LEU A 182 9.12 4.09 -17.89
C LEU A 182 8.74 5.56 -17.73
N ARG A 183 7.69 5.81 -16.96
CA ARG A 183 7.26 7.17 -16.60
C ARG A 183 8.28 7.81 -15.65
N ASP A 184 8.37 9.13 -15.63
CA ASP A 184 9.40 9.82 -14.83
C ASP A 184 9.30 9.51 -13.34
N TYR A 185 8.09 9.43 -12.77
CA TYR A 185 7.90 9.02 -11.38
C TYR A 185 8.32 7.55 -11.13
N GLN A 186 8.22 6.68 -12.14
CA GLN A 186 8.67 5.29 -12.05
C GLN A 186 10.20 5.22 -12.09
N LYS A 187 10.84 6.01 -12.97
CA LYS A 187 12.29 6.18 -13.01
C LYS A 187 12.81 6.69 -11.66
N GLY A 188 12.16 7.71 -11.10
CA GLY A 188 12.46 8.25 -9.77
C GLY A 188 12.29 7.21 -8.64
N ALA A 189 11.23 6.41 -8.69
CA ALA A 189 11.00 5.34 -7.71
C ALA A 189 12.09 4.26 -7.74
N VAL A 190 12.53 3.85 -8.94
CA VAL A 190 13.62 2.88 -9.11
C VAL A 190 14.95 3.45 -8.63
N ALA A 191 15.27 4.69 -9.01
CA ALA A 191 16.49 5.36 -8.59
C ALA A 191 16.58 5.51 -7.06
N GLY A 192 15.52 6.04 -6.43
CA GLY A 192 15.47 6.22 -4.97
C GLY A 192 15.55 4.90 -4.21
N PHE A 193 14.97 3.81 -4.75
CA PHE A 193 15.17 2.47 -4.20
C PHE A 193 16.63 2.00 -4.36
N TRP A 194 17.23 2.18 -5.54
CA TRP A 194 18.54 1.64 -5.87
C TRP A 194 19.67 2.25 -5.04
N GLU A 195 19.64 3.57 -4.86
CA GLU A 195 20.57 4.32 -4.00
C GLU A 195 20.50 3.84 -2.55
N GLY A 196 19.29 3.53 -2.07
CA GLY A 196 19.07 3.05 -0.71
C GLY A 196 19.33 1.55 -0.48
N GLY A 197 19.20 0.74 -1.54
CA GLY A 197 19.33 -0.72 -1.58
C GLY A 197 18.26 -1.52 -0.82
N SER A 198 17.52 -0.90 0.10
CA SER A 198 16.37 -1.50 0.78
C SER A 198 15.38 -0.43 1.20
N GLY A 199 14.09 -0.68 1.00
CA GLY A 199 13.02 0.23 1.42
C GLY A 199 11.72 0.08 0.66
N VAL A 200 10.76 0.95 0.99
CA VAL A 200 9.38 0.88 0.49
C VAL A 200 9.14 1.99 -0.53
N VAL A 201 8.57 1.61 -1.66
CA VAL A 201 8.05 2.49 -2.71
C VAL A 201 6.53 2.50 -2.61
N VAL A 202 5.98 3.69 -2.35
CA VAL A 202 4.54 3.91 -2.22
C VAL A 202 4.04 4.50 -3.53
N LEU A 203 3.23 3.71 -4.24
CA LEU A 203 2.62 4.11 -5.50
C LEU A 203 1.16 3.68 -5.52
N PRO A 204 0.25 4.59 -5.92
CA PRO A 204 -1.17 4.29 -5.95
C PRO A 204 -1.51 3.12 -6.89
N ALA A 205 -2.70 2.56 -6.71
CA ALA A 205 -3.23 1.55 -7.62
C ALA A 205 -3.23 2.10 -9.06
N GLY A 206 -2.91 1.25 -10.05
CA GLY A 206 -2.83 1.66 -11.46
C GLY A 206 -1.55 2.42 -11.85
N ALA A 207 -0.73 2.91 -10.91
CA ALA A 207 0.51 3.63 -11.21
C ALA A 207 1.66 2.75 -11.73
N GLY A 208 1.45 1.44 -11.86
CA GLY A 208 2.45 0.50 -12.38
C GLY A 208 3.47 0.01 -11.34
N LYS A 209 3.03 -0.36 -10.13
CA LYS A 209 3.88 -1.00 -9.11
C LYS A 209 4.67 -2.20 -9.65
N THR A 210 4.01 -3.06 -10.42
CA THR A 210 4.65 -4.23 -11.05
C THR A 210 5.73 -3.82 -12.06
N ILE A 211 5.53 -2.72 -12.79
CA ILE A 211 6.53 -2.17 -13.72
C ILE A 211 7.77 -1.67 -12.95
N VAL A 212 7.57 -0.97 -11.83
CA VAL A 212 8.67 -0.53 -10.97
C VAL A 212 9.43 -1.72 -10.40
N GLY A 213 8.72 -2.78 -9.98
CA GLY A 213 9.34 -4.04 -9.59
C GLY A 213 10.17 -4.67 -10.70
N ALA A 214 9.63 -4.77 -11.92
CA ALA A 214 10.35 -5.31 -13.07
C ALA A 214 11.59 -4.47 -13.45
N ALA A 215 11.50 -3.14 -13.36
CA ALA A 215 12.62 -2.24 -13.60
C ALA A 215 13.70 -2.39 -12.51
N ALA A 216 13.31 -2.53 -11.24
CA ALA A 216 14.23 -2.81 -10.15
C ALA A 216 14.92 -4.18 -10.31
N MET A 217 14.20 -5.19 -10.80
CA MET A 217 14.78 -6.50 -11.14
C MET A 217 15.79 -6.40 -12.28
N ALA A 218 15.48 -5.64 -13.33
CA ALA A 218 16.39 -5.41 -14.44
C ALA A 218 17.67 -4.69 -13.99
N GLN A 219 17.54 -3.69 -13.11
CA GLN A 219 18.69 -3.00 -12.54
C GLN A 219 19.49 -3.87 -11.57
N ALA A 220 18.82 -4.80 -10.87
CA ALA A 220 19.49 -5.76 -10.00
C ALA A 220 20.32 -6.79 -10.77
N GLY A 221 19.82 -7.27 -11.92
CA GLY A 221 20.51 -8.28 -12.72
C GLY A 221 20.84 -9.55 -11.93
N ALA A 222 19.98 -9.93 -10.99
CA ALA A 222 20.17 -11.04 -10.05
C ALA A 222 18.90 -11.85 -9.85
N THR A 223 19.04 -13.06 -9.30
CA THR A 223 17.91 -13.90 -8.93
C THR A 223 16.97 -13.16 -7.99
N THR A 224 15.66 -13.32 -8.19
CA THR A 224 14.65 -12.53 -7.48
C THR A 224 13.57 -13.41 -6.88
N LEU A 225 13.27 -13.17 -5.60
CA LEU A 225 12.10 -13.73 -4.93
C LEU A 225 11.00 -12.68 -4.82
N ILE A 226 9.84 -12.93 -5.39
CA ILE A 226 8.67 -12.04 -5.34
C ILE A 226 7.63 -12.66 -4.39
N LEU A 227 7.26 -11.93 -3.35
CA LEU A 227 6.25 -12.34 -2.38
C LEU A 227 4.94 -11.59 -2.65
N VAL A 228 3.88 -12.34 -2.91
CA VAL A 228 2.56 -11.80 -3.27
C VAL A 228 1.48 -12.28 -2.30
N THR A 229 0.32 -11.62 -2.35
CA THR A 229 -0.81 -11.91 -1.45
C THR A 229 -1.49 -13.24 -1.74
N ASN A 230 -1.67 -13.57 -3.02
CA ASN A 230 -2.38 -14.77 -3.46
C ASN A 230 -1.88 -15.25 -4.85
N THR A 231 -2.36 -16.40 -5.31
CA THR A 231 -1.96 -17.02 -6.59
C THR A 231 -2.40 -16.21 -7.81
N VAL A 232 -3.45 -15.39 -7.71
CA VAL A 232 -3.89 -14.54 -8.82
C VAL A 232 -2.94 -13.37 -9.02
N ALA A 233 -2.55 -12.69 -7.94
CA ALA A 233 -1.49 -11.68 -7.99
C ALA A 233 -0.20 -12.29 -8.54
N GLY A 234 0.15 -13.52 -8.15
CA GLY A 234 1.32 -14.21 -8.68
C GLY A 234 1.26 -14.46 -10.20
N ARG A 235 0.09 -14.85 -10.72
CA ARG A 235 -0.13 -14.99 -12.17
C ARG A 235 -0.05 -13.66 -12.92
N GLN A 236 -0.58 -12.58 -12.34
CA GLN A 236 -0.45 -11.22 -12.91
C GLN A 236 1.02 -10.80 -13.00
N TRP A 237 1.79 -11.00 -11.94
CA TRP A 237 3.23 -10.77 -11.94
C TRP A 237 3.93 -11.58 -13.02
N ARG A 238 3.65 -12.90 -13.13
CA ARG A 238 4.23 -13.75 -14.18
C ARG A 238 3.93 -13.20 -15.58
N HIS A 239 2.68 -12.84 -15.85
CA HIS A 239 2.28 -12.31 -17.16
C HIS A 239 3.00 -11.00 -17.49
N GLU A 240 3.05 -10.05 -16.55
CA GLU A 240 3.69 -8.77 -16.79
C GLU A 240 5.21 -8.91 -16.95
N LEU A 241 5.87 -9.80 -16.18
CA LEU A 241 7.29 -10.08 -16.32
C LEU A 241 7.62 -10.65 -17.70
N LEU A 242 6.87 -11.65 -18.19
CA LEU A 242 7.08 -12.22 -19.53
C LEU A 242 6.87 -11.18 -20.63
N ARG A 243 5.92 -10.27 -20.43
CA ARG A 243 5.59 -9.22 -21.40
C ARG A 243 6.62 -8.09 -21.41
N ARG A 244 7.14 -7.69 -20.25
CA ARG A 244 7.94 -6.46 -20.08
C ARG A 244 9.43 -6.70 -19.89
N THR A 245 9.88 -7.94 -19.76
CA THR A 245 11.30 -8.25 -19.54
C THR A 245 11.82 -9.27 -20.55
N SER A 246 13.13 -9.54 -20.51
CA SER A 246 13.78 -10.59 -21.30
C SER A 246 13.50 -12.01 -20.82
N LEU A 247 12.83 -12.18 -19.66
CA LEU A 247 12.59 -13.49 -19.04
C LEU A 247 11.74 -14.40 -19.91
N THR A 248 12.06 -15.70 -19.85
CA THR A 248 11.30 -16.79 -20.46
C THR A 248 10.43 -17.51 -19.44
N GLU A 249 9.50 -18.33 -19.92
CA GLU A 249 8.60 -19.11 -19.05
C GLU A 249 9.34 -20.07 -18.12
N GLU A 250 10.51 -20.57 -18.53
CA GLU A 250 11.31 -21.55 -17.78
C GLU A 250 12.12 -20.90 -16.65
N GLU A 251 12.30 -19.58 -16.69
CA GLU A 251 13.06 -18.83 -15.69
C GLU A 251 12.18 -18.37 -14.52
N ILE A 252 10.85 -18.47 -14.67
CA ILE A 252 9.86 -18.02 -13.68
C ILE A 252 9.17 -19.21 -13.01
N GLY A 253 9.44 -19.42 -11.73
CA GLY A 253 8.84 -20.45 -10.89
C GLY A 253 7.65 -19.95 -10.06
N GLU A 254 6.71 -20.83 -9.76
CA GLU A 254 5.61 -20.58 -8.82
C GLU A 254 5.76 -21.42 -7.56
N TYR A 255 5.74 -20.76 -6.40
CA TYR A 255 5.79 -21.38 -5.09
C TYR A 255 4.52 -21.05 -4.29
N SER A 256 3.48 -21.83 -4.54
CA SER A 256 2.15 -21.74 -3.95
C SER A 256 1.76 -23.03 -3.22
N GLY A 257 0.54 -23.10 -2.69
CA GLY A 257 0.01 -24.35 -2.12
C GLY A 257 -0.15 -25.46 -3.17
N GLU A 258 -0.31 -25.08 -4.43
CA GLU A 258 -0.58 -25.97 -5.57
C GLU A 258 0.69 -26.37 -6.32
N ARG A 259 1.67 -25.46 -6.44
CA ARG A 259 2.93 -25.66 -7.16
C ARG A 259 4.13 -25.28 -6.31
N LYS A 260 5.23 -26.03 -6.43
CA LYS A 260 6.46 -25.80 -5.64
C LYS A 260 7.66 -25.80 -6.56
N GLU A 261 7.74 -24.81 -7.43
CA GLU A 261 8.79 -24.65 -8.42
C GLU A 261 9.69 -23.49 -8.04
N ILE A 262 10.99 -23.77 -7.87
CA ILE A 262 12.00 -22.75 -7.57
C ILE A 262 12.87 -22.56 -8.81
N ARG A 263 12.90 -21.32 -9.32
CA ARG A 263 13.63 -20.89 -10.52
C ARG A 263 14.40 -19.59 -10.21
N PRO A 264 15.28 -19.09 -11.12
CA PRO A 264 16.01 -17.83 -10.92
C PRO A 264 15.12 -16.64 -10.55
N VAL A 265 13.89 -16.58 -11.09
CA VAL A 265 12.83 -15.70 -10.61
C VAL A 265 11.74 -16.59 -10.02
N THR A 266 11.42 -16.44 -8.73
CA THR A 266 10.38 -17.24 -8.08
C THR A 266 9.30 -16.35 -7.48
N ILE A 267 8.04 -16.66 -7.78
CA ILE A 267 6.87 -15.95 -7.25
C ILE A 267 6.21 -16.83 -6.20
N ALA A 268 6.11 -16.35 -4.96
CA ALA A 268 5.62 -17.09 -3.82
C ALA A 268 4.51 -16.35 -3.08
N THR A 269 3.52 -17.08 -2.54
CA THR A 269 2.44 -16.45 -1.77
C THR A 269 2.78 -16.34 -0.28
N TYR A 270 2.36 -15.25 0.37
CA TYR A 270 2.57 -15.09 1.82
C TYR A 270 1.98 -16.25 2.64
N GLN A 271 0.84 -16.79 2.21
CA GLN A 271 0.15 -17.87 2.92
C GLN A 271 1.03 -19.12 3.05
N VAL A 272 1.73 -19.50 1.99
CA VAL A 272 2.65 -20.66 2.01
C VAL A 272 3.77 -20.45 3.00
N MET A 273 4.30 -19.23 3.11
CA MET A 273 5.36 -18.91 4.08
C MET A 273 4.87 -19.02 5.53
N THR A 274 3.58 -18.77 5.77
CA THR A 274 2.99 -18.86 7.12
C THR A 274 2.50 -20.26 7.49
N ALA A 275 2.52 -21.22 6.57
CA ALA A 275 2.02 -22.58 6.83
C ALA A 275 2.87 -23.29 7.89
N ARG A 276 2.19 -23.81 8.92
CA ARG A 276 2.82 -24.51 10.04
C ARG A 276 2.48 -25.98 10.06
N ARG A 277 3.44 -26.82 10.44
CA ARG A 277 3.22 -28.22 10.84
C ARG A 277 3.96 -28.49 12.14
N LYS A 278 3.26 -28.98 13.17
CA LYS A 278 3.83 -29.24 14.50
C LYS A 278 4.58 -28.04 15.13
N GLY A 279 4.14 -26.81 14.83
CA GLY A 279 4.73 -25.58 15.39
C GLY A 279 5.90 -25.00 14.58
N GLU A 280 6.43 -25.73 13.60
CA GLU A 280 7.48 -25.27 12.70
C GLU A 280 6.92 -24.77 11.37
N TYR A 281 7.58 -23.79 10.77
CA TYR A 281 7.21 -23.25 9.47
C TYR A 281 7.77 -24.11 8.36
N LEU A 282 6.89 -24.61 7.49
CA LEU A 282 7.21 -25.65 6.50
C LEU A 282 8.12 -25.18 5.35
N HIS A 283 8.15 -23.89 5.07
CA HIS A 283 8.68 -23.33 3.82
C HIS A 283 9.79 -22.31 4.03
N LEU A 284 10.43 -22.30 5.20
CA LEU A 284 11.58 -21.43 5.48
C LEU A 284 12.74 -21.69 4.50
N GLU A 285 12.87 -22.92 4.02
CA GLU A 285 13.88 -23.32 3.05
C GLU A 285 13.84 -22.50 1.75
N LEU A 286 12.69 -21.94 1.35
CA LEU A 286 12.59 -21.10 0.15
C LEU A 286 13.56 -19.90 0.20
N PHE A 287 13.74 -19.32 1.38
CA PHE A 287 14.63 -18.17 1.58
C PHE A 287 16.12 -18.53 1.51
N GLY A 288 16.45 -19.81 1.74
CA GLY A 288 17.79 -20.37 1.58
C GLY A 288 17.97 -21.20 0.31
N ALA A 289 16.92 -21.39 -0.48
CA ALA A 289 16.93 -22.29 -1.65
C ALA A 289 17.79 -21.75 -2.80
N ARG A 290 17.95 -20.43 -2.87
CA ARG A 290 18.85 -19.72 -3.79
C ARG A 290 19.45 -18.53 -3.09
N ASP A 291 20.57 -18.06 -3.64
CA ASP A 291 21.16 -16.81 -3.19
C ASP A 291 20.47 -15.63 -3.86
N TRP A 292 19.28 -15.29 -3.37
CA TRP A 292 18.47 -14.22 -3.92
C TRP A 292 19.26 -12.89 -3.93
N GLY A 293 19.32 -12.17 -5.05
CA GLY A 293 19.90 -10.83 -5.09
C GLY A 293 18.91 -9.73 -4.72
N LEU A 294 17.62 -9.98 -4.99
CA LEU A 294 16.52 -9.07 -4.69
C LEU A 294 15.32 -9.82 -4.12
N ILE A 295 14.70 -9.26 -3.09
CA ILE A 295 13.39 -9.69 -2.60
C ILE A 295 12.39 -8.57 -2.82
N VAL A 296 11.32 -8.87 -3.53
CA VAL A 296 10.21 -7.95 -3.77
C VAL A 296 9.02 -8.37 -2.93
N TYR A 297 8.48 -7.45 -2.14
CA TYR A 297 7.27 -7.65 -1.37
C TYR A 297 6.15 -6.82 -2.00
N ASP A 298 5.12 -7.49 -2.50
CA ASP A 298 3.94 -6.81 -3.05
C ASP A 298 2.85 -6.65 -1.97
N GLU A 299 2.12 -5.54 -2.05
CA GLU A 299 1.16 -5.08 -1.05
C GLU A 299 1.66 -5.23 0.40
N VAL A 300 2.79 -4.57 0.71
CA VAL A 300 3.45 -4.72 2.02
C VAL A 300 2.58 -4.42 3.23
N HIS A 301 1.49 -3.67 3.08
CA HIS A 301 0.51 -3.42 4.14
C HIS A 301 -0.22 -4.70 4.59
N LEU A 302 -0.27 -5.74 3.74
CA LEU A 302 -0.89 -7.04 4.03
C LEU A 302 0.11 -8.09 4.56
N LEU A 303 1.38 -7.72 4.76
CA LEU A 303 2.39 -8.64 5.29
C LEU A 303 1.95 -9.21 6.66
N PRO A 304 1.88 -10.55 6.80
CA PRO A 304 1.53 -11.16 8.08
C PRO A 304 2.67 -11.06 9.11
N ALA A 305 2.32 -10.79 10.38
CA ALA A 305 3.25 -10.72 11.52
C ALA A 305 4.33 -11.84 11.58
N PRO A 306 4.03 -13.12 11.25
CA PRO A 306 5.02 -14.18 11.21
C PRO A 306 6.10 -14.02 10.13
N VAL A 307 5.74 -13.53 8.93
CA VAL A 307 6.66 -13.37 7.80
C VAL A 307 7.75 -12.35 8.15
N PHE A 308 7.44 -11.34 8.98
CA PHE A 308 8.43 -10.38 9.48
C PHE A 308 9.57 -11.01 10.28
N ARG A 309 9.32 -12.12 10.99
CA ARG A 309 10.37 -12.79 11.77
C ARG A 309 11.27 -13.63 10.89
N MET A 310 10.71 -14.28 9.87
CA MET A 310 11.43 -15.21 9.00
C MET A 310 12.36 -14.49 8.01
N THR A 311 12.01 -13.26 7.65
CA THR A 311 12.76 -12.44 6.70
C THR A 311 13.85 -11.61 7.38
N ALA A 312 13.91 -11.62 8.72
CA ALA A 312 14.96 -10.96 9.50
C ALA A 312 16.35 -11.60 9.28
N ASP A 313 16.40 -12.90 8.94
CA ASP A 313 17.65 -13.62 8.65
C ASP A 313 18.24 -13.28 7.27
N ILE A 314 17.50 -12.55 6.44
CA ILE A 314 17.83 -12.27 5.02
C ILE A 314 18.20 -10.80 4.80
N GLN A 315 18.53 -10.10 5.89
CA GLN A 315 18.67 -8.64 5.88
C GLN A 315 19.87 -8.12 5.10
N SER A 316 20.81 -9.01 4.75
CA SER A 316 21.91 -8.73 3.85
C SER A 316 21.49 -8.59 2.38
N ARG A 317 20.26 -8.95 1.98
CA ARG A 317 19.83 -8.87 0.57
C ARG A 317 19.10 -7.57 0.27
N ARG A 318 19.07 -7.13 -0.99
CA ARG A 318 18.24 -5.96 -1.36
C ARG A 318 16.76 -6.28 -1.21
N ARG A 319 15.96 -5.34 -0.69
CA ARG A 319 14.53 -5.54 -0.38
C ARG A 319 13.67 -4.38 -0.85
N LEU A 320 12.81 -4.64 -1.81
CA LEU A 320 11.85 -3.67 -2.35
C LEU A 320 10.46 -3.98 -1.80
N GLY A 321 9.88 -3.03 -1.08
CA GLY A 321 8.46 -3.06 -0.72
C GLY A 321 7.63 -2.25 -1.69
N LEU A 322 6.57 -2.82 -2.24
CA LEU A 322 5.60 -2.13 -3.09
C LEU A 322 4.26 -2.07 -2.38
N THR A 323 3.66 -0.88 -2.29
CA THR A 323 2.32 -0.72 -1.71
C THR A 323 1.63 0.55 -2.22
N ALA A 324 0.30 0.55 -2.19
CA ALA A 324 -0.48 1.77 -2.43
C ALA A 324 -0.68 2.62 -1.16
N THR A 325 -0.53 2.02 0.01
CA THR A 325 -0.68 2.68 1.31
C THR A 325 0.34 2.14 2.30
N LEU A 326 0.88 3.01 3.15
CA LEU A 326 1.70 2.58 4.28
C LEU A 326 0.88 2.32 5.53
N VAL A 327 -0.31 2.92 5.65
CA VAL A 327 -1.16 2.83 6.84
C VAL A 327 -1.67 1.39 6.98
N ARG A 328 -1.59 0.83 8.19
CA ARG A 328 -2.07 -0.51 8.51
C ARG A 328 -3.17 -0.45 9.55
N GLU A 329 -4.17 -1.31 9.41
CA GLU A 329 -5.30 -1.37 10.35
C GLU A 329 -4.92 -1.86 11.75
N ASP A 330 -3.83 -2.60 11.86
CA ASP A 330 -3.28 -3.06 13.14
C ASP A 330 -2.29 -2.06 13.78
N GLY A 331 -2.05 -0.91 13.15
CA GLY A 331 -1.13 0.14 13.63
C GLY A 331 0.33 -0.30 13.70
N ARG A 332 0.73 -1.28 12.86
CA ARG A 332 2.10 -1.84 12.84
C ARG A 332 2.88 -1.42 11.60
N GLU A 333 2.71 -0.19 11.12
CA GLU A 333 3.49 0.33 10.00
C GLU A 333 4.99 0.30 10.30
N GLY A 334 5.37 0.62 11.54
CA GLY A 334 6.76 0.62 12.00
C GLY A 334 7.48 -0.73 11.81
N ASP A 335 6.76 -1.85 11.88
CA ASP A 335 7.34 -3.17 11.66
C ASP A 335 7.73 -3.37 10.16
N VAL A 336 7.01 -2.74 9.22
CA VAL A 336 7.33 -2.79 7.77
C VAL A 336 8.65 -2.08 7.48
N PHE A 337 8.82 -0.85 7.98
CA PHE A 337 10.06 -0.09 7.78
C PHE A 337 11.26 -0.75 8.42
N SER A 338 11.05 -1.35 9.59
CA SER A 338 12.11 -2.06 10.31
C SER A 338 12.60 -3.30 9.55
N LEU A 339 11.75 -3.90 8.70
CA LEU A 339 12.07 -5.10 7.93
C LEU A 339 12.60 -4.77 6.53
N ILE A 340 11.85 -3.98 5.78
CA ILE A 340 12.11 -3.73 4.37
C ILE A 340 13.10 -2.59 4.22
N GLY A 341 13.02 -1.58 5.09
CA GLY A 341 13.79 -0.35 5.01
C GLY A 341 12.90 0.89 4.96
N PRO A 342 13.48 2.09 4.98
CA PRO A 342 12.75 3.35 5.02
C PRO A 342 11.86 3.55 3.78
N LYS A 343 10.93 4.51 3.84
CA LYS A 343 10.22 5.00 2.66
C LYS A 343 11.26 5.61 1.70
N ARG A 344 11.39 5.05 0.49
CA ARG A 344 12.34 5.51 -0.54
C ARG A 344 11.70 6.41 -1.57
N TYR A 345 10.41 6.20 -1.80
CA TYR A 345 9.65 6.98 -2.76
C TYR A 345 8.18 6.99 -2.36
N ASP A 346 7.54 8.14 -2.57
CA ASP A 346 6.14 8.36 -2.29
C ASP A 346 5.60 9.32 -3.35
N ALA A 347 4.71 8.83 -4.21
CA ALA A 347 4.00 9.68 -5.16
C ALA A 347 2.53 9.80 -4.73
N PRO A 348 2.10 11.00 -4.28
CA PRO A 348 0.71 11.25 -3.96
C PRO A 348 -0.21 11.00 -5.16
N TRP A 349 -1.42 10.49 -4.89
CA TRP A 349 -2.44 10.22 -5.92
C TRP A 349 -2.68 11.43 -6.83
N ARG A 350 -2.90 12.61 -6.25
CA ARG A 350 -3.18 13.87 -6.97
C ARG A 350 -2.09 14.27 -7.96
N GLU A 351 -0.82 13.94 -7.71
CA GLU A 351 0.27 14.30 -8.63
C GLU A 351 0.28 13.39 -9.86
N ILE A 352 0.01 12.10 -9.65
CA ILE A 352 -0.10 11.13 -10.75
C ILE A 352 -1.37 11.39 -11.57
N GLU A 353 -2.44 11.82 -10.90
CA GLU A 353 -3.68 12.27 -11.54
C GLU A 353 -3.48 13.54 -12.36
N ALA A 354 -2.83 14.57 -11.80
CA ALA A 354 -2.54 15.82 -12.49
C ALA A 354 -1.64 15.63 -13.73
N GLN A 355 -0.80 14.59 -13.73
CA GLN A 355 0.02 14.18 -14.87
C GLN A 355 -0.76 13.34 -15.91
N GLY A 356 -2.06 13.08 -15.69
CA GLY A 356 -2.94 12.34 -16.59
C GLY A 356 -2.72 10.82 -16.59
N TRP A 357 -1.96 10.30 -15.63
CA TRP A 357 -1.63 8.86 -15.56
C TRP A 357 -2.68 8.03 -14.82
N ILE A 358 -3.49 8.69 -14.00
CA ILE A 358 -4.63 8.16 -13.25
C ILE A 358 -5.82 9.10 -13.48
N ALA A 359 -7.02 8.57 -13.65
CA ALA A 359 -8.20 9.41 -13.88
C ALA A 359 -8.75 9.99 -12.57
N PRO A 360 -9.35 11.20 -12.61
CA PRO A 360 -10.30 11.60 -11.60
C PRO A 360 -11.46 10.59 -11.57
N ALA A 361 -11.72 10.03 -10.40
CA ALA A 361 -12.95 9.30 -10.13
C ALA A 361 -13.88 10.21 -9.33
N GLN A 362 -15.10 10.40 -9.81
CA GLN A 362 -16.13 11.13 -9.08
C GLN A 362 -16.90 10.16 -8.19
N CYS A 363 -16.78 10.32 -6.87
CA CYS A 363 -17.52 9.53 -5.91
C CYS A 363 -18.85 10.23 -5.58
N THR A 364 -19.97 9.53 -5.77
CA THR A 364 -21.32 10.04 -5.53
C THR A 364 -22.07 9.11 -4.58
N GLU A 365 -22.47 9.61 -3.41
CA GLU A 365 -23.39 8.93 -2.50
C GLU A 365 -24.81 9.31 -2.86
N VAL A 366 -25.59 8.32 -3.30
CA VAL A 366 -27.02 8.49 -3.60
C VAL A 366 -27.84 8.04 -2.39
N ARG A 367 -28.49 8.98 -1.71
CA ARG A 367 -29.29 8.71 -0.51
C ARG A 367 -30.71 8.35 -0.89
N VAL A 368 -31.13 7.15 -0.48
CA VAL A 368 -32.45 6.61 -0.73
C VAL A 368 -33.29 6.72 0.53
N THR A 369 -34.47 7.31 0.42
CA THR A 369 -35.47 7.29 1.48
C THR A 369 -36.21 5.95 1.44
N LEU A 370 -36.18 5.21 2.56
CA LEU A 370 -36.93 3.96 2.71
C LEU A 370 -38.44 4.23 2.72
N THR A 371 -39.24 3.29 2.21
CA THR A 371 -40.70 3.34 2.36
C THR A 371 -41.11 3.20 3.82
N GLU A 372 -42.35 3.59 4.15
CA GLU A 372 -42.87 3.43 5.52
C GLU A 372 -42.82 1.97 5.99
N ASP A 373 -43.17 1.02 5.13
CA ASP A 373 -43.10 -0.42 5.41
C ASP A 373 -41.66 -0.89 5.67
N GLU A 374 -40.70 -0.44 4.87
CA GLU A 374 -39.29 -0.76 5.05
C GLU A 374 -38.72 -0.15 6.34
N ARG A 375 -39.12 1.10 6.66
CA ARG A 375 -38.74 1.76 7.91
C ARG A 375 -39.30 1.04 9.12
N MET A 376 -40.55 0.59 9.04
CA MET A 376 -41.18 -0.17 10.12
C MET A 376 -40.47 -1.52 10.31
N ALA A 377 -40.22 -2.25 9.23
CA ALA A 377 -39.47 -3.51 9.26
C ALA A 377 -38.07 -3.32 9.87
N TYR A 378 -37.37 -2.26 9.48
CA TYR A 378 -36.06 -1.92 10.04
C TYR A 378 -36.12 -1.54 11.53
N ALA A 379 -37.16 -0.80 11.97
CA ALA A 379 -37.30 -0.36 13.35
C ALA A 379 -37.51 -1.53 14.32
N VAL A 380 -38.26 -2.56 13.89
CA VAL A 380 -38.52 -3.77 14.69
C VAL A 380 -37.46 -4.87 14.51
N ALA A 381 -36.52 -4.68 13.59
CA ALA A 381 -35.44 -5.63 13.33
C ALA A 381 -34.50 -5.79 14.51
N GLU A 382 -34.05 -7.02 14.73
CA GLU A 382 -32.99 -7.32 15.69
C GLU A 382 -31.68 -6.62 15.29
N PRO A 383 -30.85 -6.17 16.26
CA PRO A 383 -29.62 -5.42 15.99
C PRO A 383 -28.69 -6.06 14.95
N GLU A 384 -28.61 -7.39 14.95
CA GLU A 384 -27.75 -8.18 14.05
C GLU A 384 -28.26 -8.19 12.60
N GLU A 385 -29.57 -8.02 12.39
CA GLU A 385 -30.23 -8.06 11.08
C GLU A 385 -30.44 -6.66 10.48
N ARG A 386 -30.46 -5.62 11.32
CA ARG A 386 -30.68 -4.22 10.91
C ARG A 386 -29.84 -3.81 9.72
N TYR A 387 -28.54 -4.11 9.75
CA TYR A 387 -27.65 -3.72 8.66
C TYR A 387 -28.01 -4.42 7.35
N ARG A 388 -28.32 -5.72 7.39
CA ARG A 388 -28.76 -6.45 6.20
C ARG A 388 -30.04 -5.83 5.64
N MET A 389 -31.03 -5.56 6.49
CA MET A 389 -32.32 -5.01 6.04
C MET A 389 -32.18 -3.66 5.33
N CYS A 390 -31.39 -2.72 5.87
CA CYS A 390 -31.18 -1.43 5.20
C CYS A 390 -30.27 -1.55 3.96
N ALA A 391 -29.25 -2.42 4.00
CA ALA A 391 -28.35 -2.64 2.87
C ALA A 391 -29.06 -3.30 1.67
N THR A 392 -30.04 -4.16 1.92
CA THR A 392 -30.85 -4.87 0.91
C THR A 392 -32.23 -4.26 0.66
N ALA A 393 -32.47 -3.02 1.09
CA ALA A 393 -33.77 -2.38 0.92
C ALA A 393 -34.21 -2.33 -0.55
N ARG A 394 -35.48 -2.62 -0.81
CA ARG A 394 -36.05 -2.68 -2.15
C ARG A 394 -36.04 -1.31 -2.83
N SER A 395 -36.20 -0.24 -2.05
CA SER A 395 -36.12 1.14 -2.54
C SER A 395 -34.80 1.46 -3.26
N LYS A 396 -33.70 0.76 -2.93
CA LYS A 396 -32.43 0.93 -3.64
C LYS A 396 -32.46 0.44 -5.08
N ARG A 397 -33.30 -0.56 -5.40
CA ARG A 397 -33.31 -1.22 -6.71
C ARG A 397 -33.65 -0.26 -7.85
N ALA A 398 -34.66 0.60 -7.64
CA ALA A 398 -35.06 1.61 -8.62
C ALA A 398 -33.93 2.61 -8.90
N VAL A 399 -33.13 2.95 -7.89
CA VAL A 399 -31.97 3.84 -8.03
C VAL A 399 -30.86 3.17 -8.82
N VAL A 400 -30.55 1.90 -8.52
CA VAL A 400 -29.55 1.13 -9.27
C VAL A 400 -29.95 1.00 -10.74
N GLU A 401 -31.21 0.66 -11.01
CA GLU A 401 -31.74 0.58 -12.38
C GLU A 401 -31.61 1.92 -13.12
N ARG A 402 -31.92 3.04 -12.46
CA ARG A 402 -31.79 4.37 -13.05
C ARG A 402 -30.33 4.72 -13.35
N LEU A 403 -29.42 4.47 -12.42
CA LEU A 403 -27.98 4.69 -12.62
C LEU A 403 -27.43 3.85 -13.78
N VAL A 404 -27.82 2.58 -13.88
CA VAL A 404 -27.40 1.71 -14.99
C VAL A 404 -27.93 2.24 -16.32
N ARG A 405 -29.20 2.69 -16.37
CA ARG A 405 -29.79 3.30 -17.58
C ARG A 405 -29.13 4.62 -17.98
N GLN A 406 -28.81 5.48 -17.01
CA GLN A 406 -28.12 6.75 -17.25
C GLN A 406 -26.75 6.54 -17.93
N HIS A 407 -26.10 5.41 -17.63
CA HIS A 407 -24.79 5.05 -18.17
C HIS A 407 -24.87 3.89 -19.18
N SER A 408 -25.96 3.81 -19.97
CA SER A 408 -26.16 2.74 -20.97
C SER A 408 -25.07 2.66 -22.04
N ASP A 409 -24.40 3.80 -22.30
CA ASP A 409 -23.28 3.91 -23.26
C ASP A 409 -21.93 3.54 -22.62
N ASP A 410 -21.94 3.01 -21.40
CA ASP A 410 -20.77 2.64 -20.63
C ASP A 410 -20.87 1.21 -20.09
N ARG A 411 -19.73 0.72 -19.64
CA ARG A 411 -19.64 -0.52 -18.89
C ARG A 411 -19.88 -0.25 -17.41
N VAL A 412 -20.98 -0.79 -16.89
CA VAL A 412 -21.45 -0.61 -15.52
C VAL A 412 -21.23 -1.88 -14.71
N LEU A 413 -20.46 -1.76 -13.62
CA LEU A 413 -20.22 -2.85 -12.68
C LEU A 413 -21.06 -2.63 -11.42
N VAL A 414 -22.01 -3.52 -11.14
CA VAL A 414 -22.86 -3.47 -9.94
C VAL A 414 -22.30 -4.40 -8.86
N ILE A 415 -22.02 -3.86 -7.68
CA ILE A 415 -21.30 -4.56 -6.60
C ILE A 415 -22.18 -4.66 -5.36
N GLY A 416 -22.26 -5.86 -4.79
CA GLY A 416 -23.01 -6.12 -3.56
C GLY A 416 -22.38 -7.20 -2.67
N ALA A 417 -22.83 -7.24 -1.41
CA ALA A 417 -22.38 -8.22 -0.44
C ALA A 417 -23.35 -9.41 -0.29
N TYR A 418 -24.64 -9.19 -0.54
CA TYR A 418 -25.71 -10.15 -0.27
C TYR A 418 -26.16 -10.83 -1.56
N LEU A 419 -26.07 -12.17 -1.63
CA LEU A 419 -26.29 -12.92 -2.88
C LEU A 419 -27.73 -12.84 -3.39
N ASP A 420 -28.70 -12.93 -2.47
CA ASP A 420 -30.13 -12.74 -2.74
C ASP A 420 -30.41 -11.39 -3.39
N GLN A 421 -29.81 -10.31 -2.87
CA GLN A 421 -29.93 -8.99 -3.47
C GLN A 421 -29.32 -8.94 -4.87
N LEU A 422 -28.19 -9.61 -5.10
CA LEU A 422 -27.50 -9.60 -6.39
C LEU A 422 -28.23 -10.40 -7.45
N ASP A 423 -28.86 -11.52 -7.07
CA ASP A 423 -29.68 -12.32 -7.97
C ASP A 423 -30.92 -11.50 -8.41
N GLU A 424 -31.60 -10.82 -7.48
CA GLU A 424 -32.70 -9.91 -7.81
C GLU A 424 -32.28 -8.75 -8.72
N LEU A 425 -31.09 -8.18 -8.50
CA LEU A 425 -30.56 -7.12 -9.35
C LEU A 425 -30.15 -7.65 -10.73
N GLY A 426 -29.61 -8.87 -10.81
CA GLY A 426 -29.30 -9.52 -12.08
C GLY A 426 -30.55 -9.70 -12.95
N GLU A 427 -31.64 -10.18 -12.36
CA GLU A 427 -32.93 -10.30 -13.04
C GLU A 427 -33.50 -8.93 -13.46
N LEU A 428 -33.45 -7.94 -12.56
CA LEU A 428 -33.96 -6.60 -12.83
C LEU A 428 -33.20 -5.89 -13.97
N LEU A 429 -31.88 -6.08 -14.03
CA LEU A 429 -31.00 -5.40 -14.98
C LEU A 429 -30.76 -6.22 -16.27
N ASP A 430 -31.34 -7.42 -16.37
CA ASP A 430 -31.02 -8.41 -17.41
C ASP A 430 -29.50 -8.62 -17.58
N ALA A 431 -28.82 -8.80 -16.44
CA ALA A 431 -27.37 -8.81 -16.35
C ALA A 431 -26.84 -10.10 -15.68
N PRO A 432 -25.73 -10.67 -16.17
CA PRO A 432 -25.12 -11.84 -15.56
C PRO A 432 -24.60 -11.55 -14.15
N VAL A 433 -24.74 -12.54 -13.25
CA VAL A 433 -24.30 -12.46 -11.85
C VAL A 433 -23.10 -13.37 -11.60
N ILE A 434 -22.02 -12.81 -11.07
CA ILE A 434 -20.83 -13.55 -10.63
C ILE A 434 -20.78 -13.59 -9.11
N GLN A 435 -20.77 -14.81 -8.59
CA GLN A 435 -20.70 -15.09 -7.16
C GLN A 435 -19.57 -16.09 -6.83
N GLY A 436 -19.39 -16.39 -5.53
CA GLY A 436 -18.32 -17.27 -5.07
C GLY A 436 -18.42 -18.69 -5.64
N SER A 437 -19.64 -19.16 -5.88
CA SER A 437 -19.94 -20.47 -6.48
C SER A 437 -19.74 -20.50 -8.01
N THR A 438 -19.59 -19.35 -8.68
CA THR A 438 -19.36 -19.29 -10.13
C THR A 438 -18.02 -19.95 -10.47
N ARG A 439 -18.05 -20.94 -11.38
CA ARG A 439 -16.84 -21.67 -11.80
C ARG A 439 -15.84 -20.73 -12.47
N ASN A 440 -14.53 -20.95 -12.26
CA ASN A 440 -13.47 -20.09 -12.81
C ASN A 440 -13.58 -19.90 -14.33
N ARG A 441 -13.86 -20.97 -15.09
CA ARG A 441 -14.02 -20.89 -16.56
C ARG A 441 -15.17 -19.96 -16.99
N GLU A 442 -16.30 -20.02 -16.29
CA GLU A 442 -17.45 -19.16 -16.60
C GLU A 442 -17.17 -17.72 -16.19
N ARG A 443 -16.52 -17.53 -15.04
CA ARG A 443 -16.09 -16.23 -14.56
C ARG A 443 -15.14 -15.55 -15.55
N GLU A 444 -14.14 -16.26 -16.06
CA GLU A 444 -13.19 -15.76 -17.07
C GLU A 444 -13.91 -15.36 -18.36
N ARG A 445 -14.87 -16.18 -18.83
CA ARG A 445 -15.70 -15.88 -20.00
C ARG A 445 -16.50 -14.59 -19.82
N LEU A 446 -17.21 -14.44 -18.70
CA LEU A 446 -18.04 -13.27 -18.43
C LEU A 446 -17.20 -11.99 -18.28
N PHE A 447 -16.04 -12.07 -17.62
CA PHE A 447 -15.12 -10.95 -17.55
C PHE A 447 -14.57 -10.56 -18.92
N GLU A 448 -14.27 -11.53 -19.79
CA GLU A 448 -13.83 -11.22 -21.14
C GLU A 448 -14.94 -10.58 -21.98
N ALA A 449 -16.16 -11.12 -21.93
CA ALA A 449 -17.32 -10.52 -22.59
C ALA A 449 -17.58 -9.08 -22.12
N PHE A 450 -17.35 -8.80 -20.83
CA PHE A 450 -17.44 -7.43 -20.31
C PHE A 450 -16.31 -6.54 -20.84
N ARG A 451 -15.05 -7.02 -20.87
CA ARG A 451 -13.91 -6.25 -21.41
C ARG A 451 -14.09 -5.89 -22.89
N THR A 452 -14.60 -6.82 -23.69
CA THR A 452 -14.84 -6.61 -25.12
C THR A 452 -16.09 -5.77 -25.40
N GLY A 453 -16.94 -5.55 -24.39
CA GLY A 453 -18.20 -4.81 -24.53
C GLY A 453 -19.35 -5.63 -25.11
N GLU A 454 -19.23 -6.96 -25.20
CA GLU A 454 -20.35 -7.86 -25.52
C GLU A 454 -21.45 -7.76 -24.46
N ILE A 455 -21.06 -7.61 -23.20
CA ILE A 455 -21.96 -7.23 -22.10
C ILE A 455 -21.53 -5.88 -21.53
N THR A 456 -22.51 -5.00 -21.31
CA THR A 456 -22.28 -3.67 -20.74
C THR A 456 -22.55 -3.61 -19.24
N THR A 457 -23.38 -4.50 -18.70
CA THR A 457 -23.69 -4.53 -17.27
C THR A 457 -23.28 -5.89 -16.68
N LEU A 458 -22.60 -5.86 -15.53
CA LEU A 458 -22.19 -7.07 -14.81
C LEU A 458 -22.45 -6.90 -13.31
N VAL A 459 -23.06 -7.90 -12.69
CA VAL A 459 -23.34 -7.91 -11.26
C VAL A 459 -22.35 -8.82 -10.55
N VAL A 460 -21.66 -8.34 -9.52
CA VAL A 460 -20.58 -9.08 -8.85
C VAL A 460 -20.71 -9.05 -7.33
N SER A 461 -20.47 -10.21 -6.70
CA SER A 461 -20.44 -10.32 -5.24
C SER A 461 -19.08 -9.96 -4.65
N LYS A 462 -19.07 -9.48 -3.41
CA LYS A 462 -17.83 -9.18 -2.67
C LYS A 462 -16.86 -10.37 -2.60
N VAL A 463 -17.35 -11.61 -2.54
CA VAL A 463 -16.48 -12.80 -2.46
C VAL A 463 -15.80 -13.10 -3.80
N ALA A 464 -16.44 -12.79 -4.93
CA ALA A 464 -15.80 -12.82 -6.24
C ALA A 464 -14.74 -11.69 -6.40
N ASN A 465 -14.84 -10.64 -5.58
CA ASN A 465 -14.01 -9.44 -5.59
C ASN A 465 -12.69 -9.57 -4.77
N VAL A 466 -12.53 -10.61 -3.92
CA VAL A 466 -11.33 -10.78 -3.06
C VAL A 466 -10.12 -11.35 -3.81
N SER A 467 -10.34 -11.99 -4.96
CA SER A 467 -9.33 -12.88 -5.53
C SER A 467 -8.99 -12.59 -6.99
N ILE A 468 -9.64 -11.66 -7.70
CA ILE A 468 -9.54 -11.58 -9.17
C ILE A 468 -9.50 -10.13 -9.68
N ASP A 469 -8.77 -9.95 -10.78
CA ASP A 469 -8.69 -8.75 -11.62
C ASP A 469 -10.09 -8.38 -12.15
N LEU A 470 -10.77 -7.45 -11.48
CA LEU A 470 -12.04 -6.93 -11.96
C LEU A 470 -11.82 -6.23 -13.31
N PRO A 471 -12.71 -6.44 -14.29
CA PRO A 471 -12.54 -5.82 -15.58
C PRO A 471 -12.74 -4.30 -15.49
N GLU A 472 -12.08 -3.57 -16.38
CA GLU A 472 -12.12 -2.12 -16.42
C GLU A 472 -13.54 -1.62 -16.73
N ALA A 473 -14.10 -0.83 -15.80
CA ALA A 473 -15.42 -0.24 -15.90
C ALA A 473 -15.32 1.29 -15.85
N GLY A 474 -16.15 1.98 -16.66
CA GLY A 474 -16.29 3.43 -16.56
C GLY A 474 -17.19 3.84 -15.40
N VAL A 475 -18.10 2.95 -14.98
CA VAL A 475 -19.01 3.16 -13.85
C VAL A 475 -19.03 1.96 -12.92
N ALA A 476 -18.92 2.22 -11.61
CA ALA A 476 -19.15 1.24 -10.56
C ALA A 476 -20.29 1.69 -9.65
N VAL A 477 -21.28 0.81 -9.40
CA VAL A 477 -22.42 1.05 -8.52
C VAL A 477 -22.37 0.07 -7.36
N GLN A 478 -22.08 0.56 -6.16
CA GLN A 478 -22.12 -0.25 -4.95
C GLN A 478 -23.48 -0.13 -4.26
N VAL A 479 -24.19 -1.24 -4.16
CA VAL A 479 -25.55 -1.31 -3.58
C VAL A 479 -25.53 -1.74 -2.12
N SER A 480 -24.61 -2.65 -1.78
CA SER A 480 -24.38 -3.09 -0.41
C SER A 480 -22.89 -3.33 -0.17
N GLY A 481 -22.40 -2.86 0.97
CA GLY A 481 -21.07 -3.16 1.49
C GLY A 481 -21.15 -4.20 2.60
N THR A 482 -20.01 -4.76 2.98
CA THR A 482 -19.86 -5.36 4.32
C THR A 482 -18.74 -4.62 5.01
N PHE A 483 -19.00 -4.25 6.27
CA PHE A 483 -18.04 -3.56 7.12
C PHE A 483 -16.70 -4.30 7.13
N GLY A 484 -15.67 -3.64 6.64
CA GLY A 484 -14.33 -4.18 6.41
C GLY A 484 -13.38 -3.06 6.00
N SER A 485 -12.16 -3.44 5.61
CA SER A 485 -11.05 -2.52 5.41
C SER A 485 -11.37 -1.39 4.41
N ARG A 486 -11.43 -0.16 4.93
CA ARG A 486 -11.71 1.09 4.16
C ARG A 486 -10.68 1.28 3.06
N GLN A 487 -9.44 0.88 3.34
CA GLN A 487 -8.31 0.95 2.41
C GLN A 487 -8.46 -0.02 1.24
N GLU A 488 -8.94 -1.23 1.52
CA GLU A 488 -9.17 -2.23 0.50
C GLU A 488 -10.25 -1.75 -0.49
N GLU A 489 -11.29 -1.08 0.00
CA GLU A 489 -12.37 -0.52 -0.84
C GLU A 489 -11.87 0.60 -1.77
N ALA A 490 -11.08 1.56 -1.29
CA ALA A 490 -10.53 2.62 -2.15
C ALA A 490 -9.45 2.12 -3.13
N GLN A 491 -8.62 1.15 -2.72
CA GLN A 491 -7.67 0.53 -3.64
C GLN A 491 -8.38 -0.29 -4.72
N ARG A 492 -9.46 -1.00 -4.38
CA ARG A 492 -10.31 -1.71 -5.35
C ARG A 492 -10.95 -0.72 -6.32
N LEU A 493 -11.44 0.41 -5.83
CA LEU A 493 -11.99 1.49 -6.66
C LEU A 493 -11.00 1.98 -7.71
N GLY A 494 -9.77 2.28 -7.31
CA GLY A 494 -8.71 2.70 -8.24
C GLY A 494 -8.24 1.61 -9.21
N ARG A 495 -8.56 0.33 -8.98
CA ARG A 495 -8.29 -0.77 -9.92
C ARG A 495 -9.42 -0.99 -10.93
N VAL A 496 -10.67 -0.83 -10.50
CA VAL A 496 -11.86 -1.01 -11.33
C VAL A 496 -12.04 0.16 -12.28
N LEU A 497 -11.83 1.37 -11.77
CA LEU A 497 -12.08 2.59 -12.50
C LEU A 497 -10.83 2.98 -13.29
N ARG A 498 -10.95 3.02 -14.62
CA ARG A 498 -9.90 3.55 -15.50
C ARG A 498 -10.43 4.72 -16.33
N PRO A 499 -9.56 5.68 -16.69
CA PRO A 499 -9.92 6.70 -17.66
C PRO A 499 -10.32 6.03 -18.97
N LYS A 500 -11.39 6.53 -19.58
CA LYS A 500 -11.71 6.16 -20.94
C LYS A 500 -10.72 6.81 -21.91
N ALA A 501 -10.44 6.14 -23.02
CA ALA A 501 -9.63 6.69 -24.11
C ALA A 501 -10.23 7.99 -24.71
N ASP A 502 -11.51 8.26 -24.45
CA ASP A 502 -12.24 9.45 -24.86
C ASP A 502 -12.17 10.62 -23.84
N GLY A 503 -11.49 10.44 -22.70
CA GLY A 503 -11.31 11.46 -21.67
C GLY A 503 -12.47 11.65 -20.69
N ARG A 504 -13.54 10.84 -20.76
CA ARG A 504 -14.64 10.92 -19.78
C ARG A 504 -14.20 10.42 -18.39
N THR A 505 -14.69 11.11 -17.36
CA THR A 505 -14.48 10.81 -15.93
C THR A 505 -15.07 9.46 -15.55
N ALA A 506 -14.39 8.72 -14.66
CA ALA A 506 -14.94 7.49 -14.11
C ALA A 506 -15.89 7.80 -12.94
N HIS A 507 -17.01 7.09 -12.84
CA HIS A 507 -18.03 7.33 -11.82
C HIS A 507 -18.10 6.19 -10.81
N PHE A 508 -18.10 6.55 -9.52
CA PHE A 508 -18.39 5.61 -8.44
C PHE A 508 -19.64 6.04 -7.67
N TYR A 509 -20.69 5.24 -7.76
CA TYR A 509 -21.92 5.45 -7.01
C TYR A 509 -21.98 4.52 -5.80
N THR A 510 -22.36 5.07 -4.66
CA THR A 510 -22.79 4.29 -3.49
C THR A 510 -24.27 4.57 -3.23
N VAL A 511 -25.11 3.52 -3.22
CA VAL A 511 -26.54 3.65 -2.92
C VAL A 511 -26.79 3.37 -1.44
N VAL A 512 -27.19 4.39 -0.69
CA VAL A 512 -27.24 4.38 0.79
C VAL A 512 -28.66 4.61 1.30
N ALA A 513 -29.14 3.78 2.23
CA ALA A 513 -30.44 3.99 2.87
C ALA A 513 -30.34 5.07 3.97
N ARG A 514 -31.13 6.15 3.85
CA ARG A 514 -31.17 7.26 4.81
C ARG A 514 -31.72 6.83 6.16
N ASP A 515 -31.25 7.46 7.23
CA ASP A 515 -31.70 7.25 8.62
C ASP A 515 -31.51 5.79 9.11
N THR A 516 -30.47 5.11 8.60
CA THR A 516 -30.14 3.72 8.97
C THR A 516 -28.65 3.56 9.27
N LEU A 517 -28.26 2.38 9.78
CA LEU A 517 -26.86 1.98 9.96
C LEU A 517 -26.06 2.07 8.65
N ASP A 518 -26.71 1.96 7.49
CA ASP A 518 -26.06 2.11 6.19
C ASP A 518 -25.47 3.52 5.99
N GLN A 519 -26.20 4.55 6.44
CA GLN A 519 -25.73 5.93 6.39
C GLN A 519 -24.58 6.20 7.36
N GLU A 520 -24.62 5.61 8.56
CA GLU A 520 -23.50 5.70 9.51
C GLU A 520 -22.22 5.11 8.92
N TYR A 521 -22.33 3.96 8.26
CA TYR A 521 -21.19 3.31 7.61
C TYR A 521 -20.71 4.09 6.38
N ALA A 522 -21.63 4.66 5.59
CA ALA A 522 -21.29 5.54 4.49
C ALA A 522 -20.49 6.77 4.96
N ALA A 523 -20.81 7.35 6.13
CA ALA A 523 -20.06 8.48 6.68
C ALA A 523 -18.60 8.13 7.05
N HIS A 524 -18.31 6.88 7.40
CA HIS A 524 -16.93 6.41 7.59
C HIS A 524 -16.18 6.30 6.26
N ARG A 525 -16.84 5.82 5.21
CA ARG A 525 -16.28 5.74 3.85
C ARG A 525 -16.03 7.13 3.27
N GLN A 526 -17.01 8.03 3.40
CA GLN A 526 -16.90 9.43 2.97
C GLN A 526 -15.64 10.07 3.55
N ARG A 527 -15.42 9.96 4.87
CA ARG A 527 -14.22 10.50 5.53
C ARG A 527 -12.95 9.93 4.92
N PHE A 528 -12.89 8.62 4.72
CA PHE A 528 -11.71 7.98 4.15
C PHE A 528 -11.44 8.41 2.70
N LEU A 529 -12.46 8.42 1.83
CA LEU A 529 -12.31 8.85 0.44
C LEU A 529 -11.90 10.32 0.35
N ALA A 530 -12.50 11.19 1.17
CA ALA A 530 -12.12 12.59 1.28
C ALA A 530 -10.68 12.77 1.81
N GLU A 531 -10.25 11.97 2.79
CA GLU A 531 -8.87 11.95 3.29
C GLU A 531 -7.86 11.54 2.21
N GLN A 532 -8.25 10.67 1.27
CA GLN A 532 -7.43 10.29 0.11
C GLN A 532 -7.51 11.31 -1.05
N GLY A 533 -8.35 12.34 -0.93
CA GLY A 533 -8.47 13.42 -1.92
C GLY A 533 -9.45 13.15 -3.07
N TYR A 534 -10.32 12.14 -2.98
CA TYR A 534 -11.38 11.91 -3.97
C TYR A 534 -12.46 13.00 -3.86
N ALA A 535 -12.96 13.47 -5.01
CA ALA A 535 -14.15 14.33 -5.05
C ALA A 535 -15.37 13.52 -4.61
N TYR A 536 -16.03 13.95 -3.52
CA TYR A 536 -17.17 13.26 -2.93
C TYR A 536 -18.40 14.15 -2.92
N THR A 537 -19.46 13.72 -3.61
CA THR A 537 -20.75 14.42 -3.65
C THR A 537 -21.84 13.56 -3.02
N ILE A 538 -22.77 14.18 -2.29
CA ILE A 538 -23.96 13.51 -1.77
C ILE A 538 -25.16 14.08 -2.51
N VAL A 539 -25.99 13.20 -3.07
CA VAL A 539 -27.21 13.55 -3.82
C VAL A 539 -28.41 12.77 -3.29
N ASP A 540 -29.61 13.32 -3.46
CA ASP A 540 -30.84 12.58 -3.20
C ASP A 540 -31.16 11.62 -4.35
N ALA A 541 -31.82 10.52 -4.05
CA ALA A 541 -32.26 9.56 -5.07
C ALA A 541 -33.23 10.19 -6.09
N ASP A 542 -33.99 11.20 -5.65
CA ASP A 542 -34.91 11.94 -6.50
C ASP A 542 -34.21 12.89 -7.47
N ASP A 543 -32.98 13.31 -7.15
CA ASP A 543 -32.17 14.22 -7.99
C ASP A 543 -31.36 13.46 -9.06
N VAL A 544 -31.24 12.13 -8.93
CA VAL A 544 -30.67 11.28 -9.98
C VAL A 544 -31.69 11.20 -11.11
N CYS A 545 -31.53 12.04 -12.13
CA CYS A 545 -32.36 12.08 -13.35
C CYS A 545 -31.98 10.98 -14.35
#